data_AF-A0A4U1IXU5-F1
#
_entry.id   AF-A0A4U1IXU5-F1
#
_cell.length_a   1.000
_cell.length_b   1.000
_cell.length_c   1.000
_cell.angle_alpha   90.00
_cell.angle_beta   90.00
_cell.angle_gamma   90.00
#
_symmetry.space_group_name_H-M   'P 1'
#
loop_
_entity.id
_entity.type
_entity.pdbx_description
1 polymer ?
#
loop_
_entity_poly.entity_id
_entity_poly.type
_entity_poly.pdbx_seq_one_letter_code
_entity_poly.pdbx_strand_id
1 'polypeptide(L)'
;MPSPSSKRAPRAAASNAVRAEWLRRVHAEYRSAAITQHLTLWLIQLGVSPDLIHDGLRIVKDELAHARMSHATYRAAGGKEAPVLAQETLGLRRSSSEPLHLAAARAGIEVFCLGETVAVPLFKVLREGCTVPQARRTLDRVLRDEVRHRDFGWSMLDHFLEFPFADDVRRLVDAELPAMFGRLQRNYAPPSAKGNDAIAAEDRAWGLMPPARYGKIVERTLERDYAPRFAARGFDAVRAFEAGRGG
;
A
#
# COMPACT_ATOMS: atom_id res chain seq x y z
N MET A 1 38.89 -31.04 22.74
CA MET A 1 37.60 -30.67 23.36
C MET A 1 36.79 -29.84 22.37
N PRO A 2 35.77 -30.38 21.70
CA PRO A 2 34.90 -29.59 20.83
C PRO A 2 33.91 -28.78 21.68
N SER A 3 33.79 -27.48 21.41
CA SER A 3 32.81 -26.59 22.05
C SER A 3 31.38 -27.08 21.81
N PRO A 4 30.48 -27.02 22.81
CA PRO A 4 29.10 -27.43 22.62
C PRO A 4 28.39 -26.43 21.70
N SER A 5 28.00 -26.89 20.51
CA SER A 5 27.09 -26.19 19.61
C SER A 5 25.83 -25.81 20.38
N SER A 6 25.58 -24.51 20.57
CA SER A 6 24.37 -24.04 21.23
C SER A 6 23.16 -24.46 20.39
N LYS A 7 22.36 -25.37 20.93
CA LYS A 7 21.07 -25.73 20.32
C LYS A 7 20.19 -24.50 20.40
N ARG A 8 20.04 -23.83 19.25
CA ARG A 8 19.13 -22.70 19.08
C ARG A 8 17.72 -23.17 19.49
N ALA A 9 17.15 -22.52 20.50
CA ALA A 9 15.83 -22.88 21.02
C ALA A 9 14.80 -23.00 19.87
N PRO A 10 13.86 -23.96 19.92
CA PRO A 10 12.83 -24.08 18.90
C PRO A 10 12.08 -22.75 18.79
N ARG A 11 12.02 -22.16 17.60
CA ARG A 11 11.19 -20.98 17.38
C ARG A 11 9.75 -21.37 17.71
N ALA A 12 9.13 -20.63 18.63
CA ALA A 12 7.70 -20.76 18.90
C ALA A 12 6.94 -20.77 17.57
N ALA A 13 6.02 -21.72 17.42
CA ALA A 13 5.21 -21.84 16.22
C ALA A 13 4.45 -20.53 16.00
N ALA A 14 4.42 -20.04 14.76
CA ALA A 14 3.68 -18.83 14.44
C ALA A 14 2.20 -18.99 14.82
N SER A 15 1.58 -17.93 15.29
CA SER A 15 0.15 -17.92 15.61
C SER A 15 -0.71 -18.03 14.34
N ASN A 16 -2.00 -18.32 14.51
CA ASN A 16 -2.98 -18.23 13.42
C ASN A 16 -3.08 -16.80 12.87
N ALA A 17 -2.92 -15.78 13.73
CA ALA A 17 -2.93 -14.38 13.33
C ALA A 17 -1.78 -14.06 12.37
N VAL A 18 -0.56 -14.54 12.66
CA VAL A 18 0.60 -14.39 11.76
C VAL A 18 0.34 -15.03 10.41
N ARG A 19 -0.17 -16.29 10.38
CA ARG A 19 -0.50 -16.97 9.12
C ARG A 19 -1.54 -16.19 8.32
N ALA A 20 -2.63 -15.78 8.96
CA ALA A 20 -3.70 -15.04 8.29
C ALA A 20 -3.21 -13.69 7.73
N GLU A 21 -2.35 -13.00 8.47
CA GLU A 21 -1.84 -11.67 8.12
C GLU A 21 -0.81 -11.73 6.98
N TRP A 22 0.04 -12.77 6.94
CA TRP A 22 0.91 -13.00 5.80
C TRP A 22 0.16 -13.49 4.56
N LEU A 23 -0.90 -14.29 4.70
CA LEU A 23 -1.76 -14.66 3.57
C LEU A 23 -2.53 -13.46 3.03
N ARG A 24 -3.03 -12.57 3.90
CA ARG A 24 -3.63 -11.28 3.49
C ARG A 24 -2.67 -10.43 2.68
N ARG A 25 -1.38 -10.37 3.06
CA ARG A 25 -0.36 -9.68 2.25
C ARG A 25 -0.26 -10.29 0.87
N VAL A 26 -0.19 -11.62 0.73
CA VAL A 26 -0.18 -12.26 -0.60
C VAL A 26 -1.35 -11.79 -1.45
N HIS A 27 -2.57 -11.74 -0.89
CA HIS A 27 -3.74 -11.24 -1.62
C HIS A 27 -3.62 -9.75 -1.98
N ALA A 28 -3.11 -8.93 -1.05
CA ALA A 28 -2.88 -7.50 -1.28
C ALA A 28 -1.86 -7.27 -2.42
N GLU A 29 -0.74 -8.00 -2.45
CA GLU A 29 0.28 -7.84 -3.48
C GLU A 29 -0.23 -8.28 -4.87
N TYR A 30 -0.99 -9.38 -4.94
CA TYR A 30 -1.64 -9.78 -6.20
C TYR A 30 -2.65 -8.73 -6.68
N ARG A 31 -3.39 -8.12 -5.75
CA ARG A 31 -4.33 -7.04 -6.06
C ARG A 31 -3.59 -5.80 -6.56
N SER A 32 -2.50 -5.41 -5.88
CA SER A 32 -1.66 -4.27 -6.30
C SER A 32 -1.09 -4.50 -7.70
N ALA A 33 -0.55 -5.69 -7.98
CA ALA A 33 -0.06 -6.07 -9.30
C ALA A 33 -1.13 -5.94 -10.38
N ALA A 34 -2.34 -6.47 -10.13
CA ALA A 34 -3.43 -6.45 -11.11
C ALA A 34 -3.99 -5.03 -11.35
N ILE A 35 -4.17 -4.25 -10.29
CA ILE A 35 -4.62 -2.85 -10.36
C ILE A 35 -3.59 -2.00 -11.12
N THR A 36 -2.30 -2.18 -10.79
CA THR A 36 -1.21 -1.45 -11.45
C THR A 36 -1.09 -1.82 -12.92
N GLN A 37 -1.24 -3.10 -13.26
CA GLN A 37 -1.25 -3.54 -14.66
C GLN A 37 -2.42 -2.92 -15.44
N HIS A 38 -3.61 -2.84 -14.85
CA HIS A 38 -4.77 -2.21 -15.48
C HIS A 38 -4.56 -0.69 -15.63
N LEU A 39 -4.06 -0.02 -14.59
CA LEU A 39 -3.72 1.41 -14.69
C LEU A 39 -2.68 1.65 -15.79
N THR A 40 -1.65 0.81 -15.87
CA THR A 40 -0.62 0.89 -16.91
C THR A 40 -1.21 0.73 -18.31
N LEU A 41 -2.20 -0.15 -18.49
CA LEU A 41 -2.96 -0.24 -19.75
C LEU A 41 -3.67 1.08 -20.07
N TRP A 42 -4.33 1.72 -19.10
CA TRP A 42 -4.97 3.03 -19.31
C TRP A 42 -3.96 4.12 -19.65
N LEU A 43 -2.79 4.12 -19.01
CA LEU A 43 -1.70 5.04 -19.33
C LEU A 43 -1.20 4.86 -20.78
N ILE A 44 -1.07 3.62 -21.25
CA ILE A 44 -0.75 3.33 -22.67
C ILE A 44 -1.84 3.86 -23.59
N GLN A 45 -3.12 3.63 -23.28
CA GLN A 45 -4.26 4.11 -24.08
C GLN A 45 -4.35 5.64 -24.14
N LEU A 46 -3.91 6.33 -23.08
CA LEU A 46 -3.81 7.79 -23.03
C LEU A 46 -2.58 8.34 -23.77
N GLY A 47 -1.63 7.48 -24.17
CA GLY A 47 -0.41 7.91 -24.86
C GLY A 47 0.52 8.75 -23.98
N VAL A 48 0.54 8.51 -22.66
CA VAL A 48 1.46 9.20 -21.75
C VAL A 48 2.92 8.81 -22.02
N SER A 49 3.85 9.50 -21.36
CA SER A 49 5.29 9.24 -21.52
C SER A 49 5.63 7.74 -21.36
N PRO A 50 6.45 7.14 -22.27
CA PRO A 50 6.95 5.79 -22.14
C PRO A 50 7.68 5.52 -20.81
N ASP A 51 8.33 6.52 -20.23
CA ASP A 51 9.01 6.37 -18.93
C ASP A 51 8.03 6.06 -17.81
N LEU A 52 6.88 6.75 -17.79
CA LEU A 52 5.82 6.51 -16.82
C LEU A 52 5.19 5.12 -17.01
N ILE A 53 5.04 4.68 -18.26
CA ILE A 53 4.55 3.34 -18.60
C ILE A 53 5.54 2.27 -18.12
N HIS A 54 6.85 2.46 -18.35
CA HIS A 54 7.89 1.55 -17.88
C HIS A 54 7.94 1.47 -16.36
N ASP A 55 7.72 2.58 -15.65
CA ASP A 55 7.61 2.59 -14.20
C ASP A 55 6.42 1.76 -13.71
N GLY A 56 5.24 1.92 -14.32
CA GLY A 56 4.07 1.09 -14.01
C GLY A 56 4.35 -0.41 -14.21
N LEU A 57 4.94 -0.80 -15.34
CA LEU A 57 5.31 -2.19 -15.63
C LEU A 57 6.35 -2.76 -14.64
N ARG A 58 7.26 -1.91 -14.15
CA ARG A 58 8.23 -2.29 -13.13
C ARG A 58 7.55 -2.55 -11.79
N ILE A 59 6.61 -1.71 -11.38
CA ILE A 59 5.82 -1.90 -10.15
C ILE A 59 5.08 -3.24 -10.21
N VAL A 60 4.46 -3.59 -11.35
CA VAL A 60 3.82 -4.91 -11.51
C VAL A 60 4.79 -6.06 -11.21
N LYS A 61 6.04 -5.96 -11.67
CA LYS A 61 7.08 -6.97 -11.37
C LYS A 61 7.48 -6.98 -9.90
N ASP A 62 7.62 -5.81 -9.29
CA ASP A 62 7.92 -5.67 -7.86
C ASP A 62 6.81 -6.32 -7.02
N GLU A 63 5.54 -6.08 -7.33
CA GLU A 63 4.40 -6.65 -6.58
C GLU A 63 4.25 -8.16 -6.74
N LEU A 64 4.53 -8.71 -7.93
CA LEU A 64 4.58 -10.17 -8.09
C LEU A 64 5.75 -10.78 -7.28
N ALA A 65 6.87 -10.07 -7.16
CA ALA A 65 7.96 -10.49 -6.28
C ALA A 65 7.56 -10.40 -4.81
N HIS A 66 6.86 -9.33 -4.40
CA HIS A 66 6.31 -9.17 -3.04
C HIS A 66 5.35 -10.31 -2.71
N ALA A 67 4.41 -10.63 -3.61
CA ALA A 67 3.43 -11.72 -3.43
C ALA A 67 4.14 -13.05 -3.17
N ARG A 68 5.15 -13.37 -3.99
CA ARG A 68 5.96 -14.59 -3.84
C ARG A 68 6.72 -14.62 -2.52
N MET A 69 7.34 -13.51 -2.12
CA MET A 69 8.09 -13.42 -0.86
C MET A 69 7.18 -13.49 0.37
N SER A 70 6.02 -12.83 0.32
CA SER A 70 4.98 -12.92 1.34
C SER A 70 4.43 -14.33 1.47
N HIS A 71 4.23 -15.03 0.35
CA HIS A 71 3.80 -16.43 0.36
C HIS A 71 4.87 -17.35 0.97
N ALA A 72 6.15 -17.14 0.64
CA ALA A 72 7.24 -17.87 1.28
C ALA A 72 7.29 -17.64 2.80
N THR A 73 7.01 -16.41 3.27
CA THR A 73 6.88 -16.12 4.71
C THR A 73 5.67 -16.82 5.32
N TYR A 74 4.50 -16.82 4.65
CA TYR A 74 3.31 -17.56 5.07
C TYR A 74 3.59 -19.06 5.23
N ARG A 75 4.26 -19.68 4.26
CA ARG A 75 4.69 -21.09 4.33
C ARG A 75 5.65 -21.33 5.49
N ALA A 76 6.61 -20.42 5.71
CA ALA A 76 7.54 -20.50 6.84
C ALA A 76 6.84 -20.36 8.21
N ALA A 77 5.69 -19.68 8.26
CA ALA A 77 4.81 -19.60 9.42
C ALA A 77 3.90 -20.85 9.59
N GLY A 78 4.12 -21.90 8.79
CA GLY A 78 3.33 -23.14 8.81
C GLY A 78 2.02 -23.07 8.03
N GLY A 79 1.82 -22.03 7.22
CA GLY A 79 0.70 -21.92 6.30
C GLY A 79 0.71 -23.04 5.26
N LYS A 80 -0.47 -23.58 4.92
CA LYS A 80 -0.60 -24.72 4.01
C LYS A 80 -1.46 -24.44 2.79
N GLU A 81 -2.35 -23.48 2.88
CA GLU A 81 -3.35 -23.19 1.85
C GLU A 81 -2.72 -22.46 0.65
N ALA A 82 -3.32 -22.67 -0.52
CA ALA A 82 -3.06 -21.82 -1.67
C ALA A 82 -3.80 -20.47 -1.49
N PRO A 83 -3.23 -19.35 -1.98
CA PRO A 83 -3.96 -18.09 -2.04
C PRO A 83 -5.21 -18.23 -2.90
N VAL A 84 -6.36 -17.77 -2.39
CA VAL A 84 -7.63 -17.74 -3.12
C VAL A 84 -7.94 -16.28 -3.42
N LEU A 85 -7.73 -15.88 -4.67
CA LEU A 85 -7.92 -14.50 -5.10
C LEU A 85 -9.39 -14.22 -5.42
N ALA A 86 -9.90 -13.10 -4.92
CA ALA A 86 -11.21 -12.55 -5.28
C ALA A 86 -11.11 -11.88 -6.67
N GLN A 87 -11.20 -12.68 -7.73
CA GLN A 87 -10.90 -12.29 -9.12
C GLN A 87 -11.70 -11.07 -9.59
N GLU A 88 -12.97 -10.97 -9.16
CA GLU A 88 -13.89 -9.87 -9.44
C GLU A 88 -13.46 -8.51 -8.86
N THR A 89 -12.42 -8.53 -8.01
CA THR A 89 -11.83 -7.34 -7.40
C THR A 89 -10.46 -6.96 -7.97
N LEU A 90 -9.91 -7.77 -8.89
CA LEU A 90 -8.56 -7.60 -9.46
C LEU A 90 -8.51 -6.65 -10.67
N GLY A 91 -9.38 -5.65 -10.70
CA GLY A 91 -9.41 -4.70 -11.80
C GLY A 91 -9.98 -3.35 -11.39
N LEU A 92 -9.50 -2.30 -12.04
CA LEU A 92 -10.09 -0.98 -11.94
C LEU A 92 -11.47 -0.97 -12.61
N ARG A 93 -12.39 -0.20 -12.01
CA ARG A 93 -13.73 0.02 -12.53
C ARG A 93 -13.82 1.44 -13.06
N ARG A 94 -14.46 1.60 -14.22
CA ARG A 94 -14.74 2.88 -14.87
C ARG A 94 -16.14 2.85 -15.45
N SER A 95 -16.90 3.93 -15.29
CA SER A 95 -18.17 4.10 -16.01
C SER A 95 -17.90 4.31 -17.50
N SER A 96 -18.75 3.79 -18.40
CA SER A 96 -18.59 4.04 -19.84
C SER A 96 -18.62 5.53 -20.18
N SER A 97 -19.37 6.34 -19.42
CA SER A 97 -19.49 7.79 -19.58
C SER A 97 -18.33 8.60 -19.00
N GLU A 98 -17.45 7.97 -18.22
CA GLU A 98 -16.36 8.68 -17.56
C GLU A 98 -15.14 8.80 -18.48
N PRO A 99 -14.58 10.01 -18.70
CA PRO A 99 -13.32 10.17 -19.43
C PRO A 99 -12.18 9.35 -18.83
N LEU A 100 -11.38 8.70 -19.70
CA LEU A 100 -10.33 7.77 -19.27
C LEU A 100 -9.27 8.45 -18.40
N HIS A 101 -8.89 9.70 -18.71
CA HIS A 101 -7.90 10.45 -17.93
C HIS A 101 -8.35 10.71 -16.50
N LEU A 102 -9.64 11.00 -16.28
CA LEU A 102 -10.20 11.19 -14.94
C LEU A 102 -10.22 9.88 -14.15
N ALA A 103 -10.60 8.77 -14.80
CA ALA A 103 -10.57 7.45 -14.16
C ALA A 103 -9.14 7.03 -13.76
N ALA A 104 -8.17 7.27 -14.65
CA ALA A 104 -6.76 7.02 -14.38
C ALA A 104 -6.22 7.93 -13.26
N ALA A 105 -6.61 9.21 -13.25
CA ALA A 105 -6.19 10.17 -12.24
C ALA A 105 -6.69 9.74 -10.86
N ARG A 106 -7.98 9.43 -10.75
CA ARG A 106 -8.60 8.92 -9.51
C ARG A 106 -7.89 7.67 -9.01
N ALA A 107 -7.70 6.68 -9.90
CA ALA A 107 -7.05 5.43 -9.54
C ALA A 107 -5.63 5.67 -9.03
N GLY A 108 -4.82 6.47 -9.71
CA GLY A 108 -3.45 6.69 -9.27
C GLY A 108 -3.32 7.62 -8.06
N ILE A 109 -4.27 8.53 -7.83
CA ILE A 109 -4.35 9.29 -6.57
C ILE A 109 -4.65 8.34 -5.41
N GLU A 110 -5.72 7.53 -5.50
CA GLU A 110 -6.12 6.64 -4.41
C GLU A 110 -5.08 5.56 -4.12
N VAL A 111 -4.54 4.92 -5.15
CA VAL A 111 -3.60 3.81 -4.99
C VAL A 111 -2.21 4.33 -4.62
N PHE A 112 -1.65 5.27 -5.40
CA PHE A 112 -0.24 5.63 -5.27
C PHE A 112 0.01 6.91 -4.47
N CYS A 113 -0.73 7.99 -4.74
CA CYS A 113 -0.55 9.22 -3.97
C CYS A 113 -0.98 9.02 -2.52
N LEU A 114 -2.06 8.28 -2.27
CA LEU A 114 -2.56 7.98 -0.94
C LEU A 114 -2.00 6.66 -0.40
N GLY A 115 -2.37 5.52 -0.99
CA GLY A 115 -2.00 4.18 -0.50
C GLY A 115 -0.49 3.99 -0.34
N GLU A 116 0.28 4.20 -1.39
CA GLU A 116 1.73 3.94 -1.32
C GLU A 116 2.51 4.96 -0.49
N THR A 117 2.03 6.20 -0.38
CA THR A 117 2.62 7.18 0.54
C THR A 117 2.51 6.72 2.00
N VAL A 118 1.37 6.15 2.43
CA VAL A 118 1.23 5.63 3.80
C VAL A 118 1.87 4.24 3.97
N ALA A 119 2.00 3.46 2.89
CA ALA A 119 2.68 2.17 2.93
C ALA A 119 4.12 2.30 3.46
N VAL A 120 4.87 3.32 3.05
CA VAL A 120 6.27 3.54 3.49
C VAL A 120 6.41 3.60 5.03
N PRO A 121 5.75 4.52 5.76
CA PRO A 121 5.84 4.54 7.22
C PRO A 121 5.20 3.31 7.89
N LEU A 122 4.17 2.69 7.30
CA LEU A 122 3.58 1.45 7.82
C LEU A 122 4.61 0.31 7.81
N PHE A 123 5.23 0.06 6.67
CA PHE A 123 6.26 -0.97 6.52
C PHE A 123 7.49 -0.70 7.37
N LYS A 124 7.88 0.57 7.57
CA LYS A 124 8.93 0.93 8.52
C LYS A 124 8.62 0.43 9.94
N VAL A 125 7.40 0.62 10.41
CA VAL A 125 6.97 0.17 11.75
C VAL A 125 6.87 -1.35 11.85
N LEU A 126 6.29 -2.02 10.85
CA LEU A 126 6.22 -3.49 10.79
C LEU A 126 7.64 -4.08 10.85
N ARG A 127 8.58 -3.46 10.12
CA ARG A 127 9.98 -3.84 10.09
C ARG A 127 10.66 -3.68 11.44
N GLU A 128 10.48 -2.57 12.17
CA GLU A 128 11.17 -2.28 13.44
C GLU A 128 11.06 -3.40 14.49
N GLY A 129 9.92 -4.08 14.58
CA GLY A 129 9.69 -5.20 15.51
C GLY A 129 10.04 -6.58 14.96
N CYS A 130 10.34 -6.69 13.66
CA CYS A 130 10.49 -7.96 12.97
C CYS A 130 11.91 -8.54 13.12
N THR A 131 12.01 -9.68 13.79
CA THR A 131 13.28 -10.40 14.04
C THR A 131 13.34 -11.75 13.32
N VAL A 132 12.22 -12.24 12.79
CA VAL A 132 12.17 -13.45 11.98
C VAL A 132 12.87 -13.22 10.64
N PRO A 133 13.95 -13.96 10.30
CA PRO A 133 14.77 -13.62 9.13
C PRO A 133 14.02 -13.61 7.79
N GLN A 134 13.10 -14.56 7.58
CA GLN A 134 12.30 -14.64 6.35
C GLN A 134 11.36 -13.42 6.22
N ALA A 135 10.56 -13.16 7.25
CA ALA A 135 9.67 -12.01 7.32
C ALA A 135 10.44 -10.69 7.18
N ARG A 136 11.58 -10.58 7.86
CA ARG A 136 12.41 -9.38 7.83
C ARG A 136 12.94 -9.08 6.43
N ARG A 137 13.47 -10.08 5.72
CA ARG A 137 13.91 -9.93 4.32
C ARG A 137 12.78 -9.48 3.40
N THR A 138 11.57 -10.03 3.59
CA THR A 138 10.40 -9.61 2.81
C THR A 138 10.06 -8.15 3.08
N LEU A 139 9.96 -7.73 4.34
CA LEU A 139 9.66 -6.33 4.70
C LEU A 139 10.78 -5.37 4.26
N ASP A 140 12.05 -5.80 4.30
CA ASP A 140 13.18 -5.01 3.81
C ASP A 140 13.11 -4.76 2.29
N ARG A 141 12.68 -5.77 1.52
CA ARG A 141 12.48 -5.63 0.07
C ARG A 141 11.29 -4.71 -0.22
N VAL A 142 10.14 -5.00 0.39
CA VAL A 142 8.90 -4.22 0.19
C VAL A 142 9.14 -2.75 0.51
N LEU A 143 9.66 -2.43 1.70
CA LEU A 143 9.92 -1.05 2.12
C LEU A 143 10.83 -0.27 1.14
N ARG A 144 11.80 -0.95 0.52
CA ARG A 144 12.69 -0.32 -0.47
C ARG A 144 11.93 0.04 -1.75
N ASP A 145 11.03 -0.83 -2.17
CA ASP A 145 10.30 -0.68 -3.43
C ASP A 145 9.12 0.31 -3.26
N GLU A 146 8.48 0.38 -2.09
CA GLU A 146 7.37 1.31 -1.84
C GLU A 146 7.74 2.80 -1.99
N VAL A 147 8.99 3.16 -1.72
CA VAL A 147 9.46 4.54 -1.95
C VAL A 147 9.27 4.92 -3.42
N ARG A 148 9.58 3.99 -4.33
CA ARG A 148 9.41 4.18 -5.77
C ARG A 148 7.93 4.12 -6.16
N HIS A 149 7.13 3.22 -5.58
CA HIS A 149 5.71 3.13 -5.91
C HIS A 149 4.98 4.43 -5.56
N ARG A 150 5.29 4.98 -4.39
CA ARG A 150 4.88 6.33 -3.98
C ARG A 150 5.29 7.38 -5.03
N ASP A 151 6.57 7.41 -5.39
CA ASP A 151 7.10 8.43 -6.31
C ASP A 151 6.46 8.34 -7.71
N PHE A 152 6.12 7.14 -8.18
CA PHE A 152 5.33 6.94 -9.40
C PHE A 152 3.98 7.65 -9.34
N GLY A 153 3.23 7.53 -8.24
CA GLY A 153 1.94 8.20 -8.09
C GLY A 153 2.04 9.73 -8.21
N TRP A 154 3.03 10.30 -7.52
CA TRP A 154 3.26 11.73 -7.53
C TRP A 154 3.75 12.25 -8.89
N SER A 155 4.56 11.46 -9.60
CA SER A 155 5.02 11.78 -10.97
C SER A 155 3.87 11.67 -11.98
N MET A 156 2.99 10.68 -11.82
CA MET A 156 1.79 10.54 -12.63
C MET A 156 0.84 11.72 -12.42
N LEU A 157 0.66 12.17 -11.18
CA LEU A 157 -0.16 13.34 -10.88
C LEU A 157 0.44 14.61 -11.47
N ASP A 158 1.76 14.81 -11.40
CA ASP A 158 2.44 15.95 -12.05
C ASP A 158 2.20 15.94 -13.56
N HIS A 159 2.40 14.79 -14.20
CA HIS A 159 2.14 14.63 -15.63
C HIS A 159 0.70 15.03 -16.00
N PHE A 160 -0.29 14.62 -15.20
CA PHE A 160 -1.70 14.94 -15.43
C PHE A 160 -2.06 16.40 -15.15
N LEU A 161 -1.28 17.10 -14.31
CA LEU A 161 -1.44 18.53 -14.05
C LEU A 161 -0.70 19.43 -15.06
N GLU A 162 0.13 18.84 -15.94
CA GLU A 162 0.86 19.54 -17.02
C GLU A 162 0.28 19.26 -18.42
N PHE A 163 -0.37 18.11 -18.60
CA PHE A 163 -1.04 17.73 -19.85
C PHE A 163 -2.37 18.50 -20.05
N PRO A 164 -3.02 18.44 -21.24
CA PRO A 164 -4.31 19.09 -21.50
C PRO A 164 -5.48 18.62 -20.62
N PHE A 165 -5.23 17.74 -19.66
CA PHE A 165 -6.17 17.25 -18.65
C PHE A 165 -6.12 18.05 -17.34
N ALA A 166 -5.20 19.01 -17.20
CA ALA A 166 -4.90 19.68 -15.93
C ALA A 166 -6.14 20.24 -15.22
N ASP A 167 -6.98 20.99 -15.92
CA ASP A 167 -8.17 21.61 -15.33
C ASP A 167 -9.20 20.59 -14.85
N ASP A 168 -9.41 19.53 -15.63
CA ASP A 168 -10.28 18.41 -15.28
C ASP A 168 -9.78 17.68 -14.04
N VAL A 169 -8.48 17.42 -13.98
CA VAL A 169 -7.83 16.72 -12.87
C VAL A 169 -7.85 17.57 -11.60
N ARG A 170 -7.61 18.89 -11.71
CA ARG A 170 -7.75 19.81 -10.57
C ARG A 170 -9.15 19.77 -9.98
N ARG A 171 -10.19 19.87 -10.84
CA ARG A 171 -11.59 19.76 -10.40
C ARG A 171 -11.88 18.43 -9.73
N LEU A 172 -11.36 17.32 -10.26
CA LEU A 172 -11.50 15.99 -9.65
C LEU A 172 -10.86 15.95 -8.26
N VAL A 173 -9.63 16.44 -8.11
CA VAL A 173 -8.93 16.44 -6.81
C VAL A 173 -9.70 17.27 -5.80
N ASP A 174 -10.11 18.50 -6.15
CA ASP A 174 -10.85 19.37 -5.23
C ASP A 174 -12.19 18.75 -4.80
N ALA A 175 -12.89 18.09 -5.72
CA ALA A 175 -14.19 17.48 -5.44
C ALA A 175 -14.08 16.17 -4.65
N GLU A 176 -13.09 15.33 -4.95
CA GLU A 176 -13.09 13.93 -4.52
C GLU A 176 -12.05 13.59 -3.45
N LEU A 177 -10.98 14.40 -3.30
CA LEU A 177 -9.91 14.13 -2.33
C LEU A 177 -10.44 13.94 -0.89
N PRO A 178 -11.45 14.70 -0.39
CA PRO A 178 -12.03 14.42 0.92
C PRO A 178 -12.61 13.00 1.05
N ALA A 179 -13.36 12.56 0.04
CA ALA A 179 -13.96 11.23 0.03
C ALA A 179 -12.89 10.12 -0.08
N MET A 180 -11.81 10.38 -0.81
CA MET A 180 -10.66 9.47 -0.90
C MET A 180 -9.96 9.33 0.45
N PHE A 181 -9.72 10.42 1.17
CA PHE A 181 -9.17 10.37 2.52
C PHE A 181 -10.11 9.66 3.51
N GLY A 182 -11.43 9.89 3.43
CA GLY A 182 -12.40 9.16 4.24
C GLY A 182 -12.34 7.64 4.00
N ARG A 183 -12.19 7.20 2.74
CA ARG A 183 -11.96 5.77 2.41
C ARG A 183 -10.64 5.26 3.01
N LEU A 184 -9.55 6.00 2.87
CA LEU A 184 -8.24 5.65 3.42
C LEU A 184 -8.31 5.47 4.95
N GLN A 185 -8.94 6.41 5.65
CA GLN A 185 -9.12 6.35 7.10
C GLN A 185 -9.94 5.13 7.53
N ARG A 186 -11.06 4.84 6.86
CA ARG A 186 -11.86 3.64 7.16
C ARG A 186 -11.08 2.34 6.96
N ASN A 187 -10.22 2.29 5.95
CA ASN A 187 -9.40 1.11 5.65
C ASN A 187 -8.33 0.85 6.72
N TYR A 188 -7.69 1.90 7.25
CA TYR A 188 -6.58 1.78 8.20
C TYR A 188 -6.93 2.01 9.66
N ALA A 189 -8.10 2.58 9.95
CA ALA A 189 -8.60 2.84 11.30
C ALA A 189 -10.08 2.45 11.45
N PRO A 190 -10.46 1.20 11.12
CA PRO A 190 -11.84 0.78 11.30
C PRO A 190 -12.24 0.88 12.79
N PRO A 191 -13.53 1.10 13.12
CA PRO A 191 -13.98 1.19 14.52
C PRO A 191 -13.54 0.02 15.40
N SER A 192 -13.47 -1.19 14.82
CA SER A 192 -13.00 -2.41 15.48
C SER A 192 -11.51 -2.40 15.88
N ALA A 193 -10.71 -1.48 15.35
CA ALA A 193 -9.31 -1.32 15.70
C ALA A 193 -9.09 -0.44 16.95
N LYS A 194 -10.12 0.31 17.42
CA LYS A 194 -10.00 1.19 18.59
C LYS A 194 -9.72 0.40 19.86
N GLY A 195 -8.72 0.84 20.64
CA GLY A 195 -8.33 0.23 21.91
C GLY A 195 -7.48 -1.05 21.78
N ASN A 196 -7.24 -1.54 20.57
CA ASN A 196 -6.36 -2.69 20.33
C ASN A 196 -4.90 -2.24 20.13
N ASP A 197 -4.30 -1.76 21.22
CA ASP A 197 -2.94 -1.17 21.24
C ASP A 197 -1.83 -2.19 21.56
N ALA A 198 -2.20 -3.42 21.95
CA ALA A 198 -1.25 -4.46 22.32
C ALA A 198 -1.11 -5.54 21.24
N ILE A 199 0.08 -6.14 21.15
CA ILE A 199 0.34 -7.33 20.34
C ILE A 199 1.35 -8.22 21.07
N ALA A 200 1.21 -9.54 20.95
CA ALA A 200 2.18 -10.49 21.47
C ALA A 200 3.58 -10.25 20.85
N ALA A 201 4.63 -10.41 21.65
CA ALA A 201 6.01 -10.20 21.20
C ALA A 201 6.38 -11.18 20.08
N GLU A 202 5.85 -12.40 20.15
CA GLU A 202 6.01 -13.47 19.18
C GLU A 202 5.41 -13.07 17.83
N ASP A 203 4.22 -12.48 17.81
CA ASP A 203 3.57 -12.00 16.59
C ASP A 203 4.28 -10.78 16.02
N ARG A 204 4.72 -9.86 16.89
CA ARG A 204 5.53 -8.70 16.50
C ARG A 204 6.85 -9.13 15.85
N ALA A 205 7.48 -10.20 16.31
CA ALA A 205 8.70 -10.76 15.72
C ALA A 205 8.51 -11.21 14.26
N TRP A 206 7.29 -11.56 13.86
CA TRP A 206 6.90 -11.86 12.48
C TRP A 206 6.53 -10.62 11.65
N GLY A 207 6.68 -9.41 12.21
CA GLY A 207 6.42 -8.16 11.52
C GLY A 207 4.95 -7.76 11.51
N LEU A 208 4.21 -8.08 12.57
CA LEU A 208 2.87 -7.56 12.79
C LEU A 208 2.91 -6.32 13.69
N MET A 209 1.85 -5.53 13.65
CA MET A 209 1.63 -4.43 14.59
C MET A 209 0.18 -4.36 15.08
N PRO A 210 -0.08 -3.73 16.24
CA PRO A 210 -1.43 -3.59 16.76
C PRO A 210 -2.33 -2.83 15.77
N PRO A 211 -3.59 -3.25 15.56
CA PRO A 211 -4.53 -2.58 14.65
C PRO A 211 -4.68 -1.08 14.90
N ALA A 212 -4.70 -0.64 16.17
CA ALA A 212 -4.82 0.77 16.51
C ALA A 212 -3.64 1.63 15.98
N ARG A 213 -2.49 1.01 15.72
CA ARG A 213 -1.28 1.72 15.26
C ARG A 213 -1.36 2.11 13.78
N TYR A 214 -2.15 1.43 12.96
CA TYR A 214 -2.34 1.78 11.55
C TYR A 214 -2.95 3.18 11.41
N GLY A 215 -4.03 3.48 12.13
CA GLY A 215 -4.67 4.81 12.14
C GLY A 215 -3.74 5.93 12.60
N LYS A 216 -2.96 5.69 13.68
CA LYS A 216 -1.96 6.65 14.18
C LYS A 216 -0.88 6.97 13.13
N ILE A 217 -0.53 6.00 12.27
CA ILE A 217 0.44 6.19 11.20
C ILE A 217 -0.18 7.01 10.05
N VAL A 218 -1.46 6.77 9.71
CA VAL A 218 -2.18 7.61 8.73
C VAL A 218 -2.21 9.07 9.16
N GLU A 219 -2.55 9.34 10.43
CA GLU A 219 -2.58 10.72 10.96
C GLU A 219 -1.19 11.38 10.88
N ARG A 220 -0.11 10.67 11.24
CA ARG A 220 1.26 11.21 11.08
C ARG A 220 1.68 11.40 9.62
N THR A 221 1.15 10.59 8.71
CA THR A 221 1.46 10.68 7.26
C THR A 221 0.84 11.94 6.66
N LEU A 222 -0.29 12.42 7.21
CA LEU A 222 -0.90 13.69 6.80
C LEU A 222 0.07 14.85 6.89
N GLU A 223 0.61 15.10 8.08
CA GLU A 223 1.48 16.23 8.34
C GLU A 223 2.82 16.10 7.60
N ARG A 224 3.40 14.90 7.60
CA ARG A 224 4.78 14.69 7.11
C ARG A 224 4.86 14.56 5.58
N ASP A 225 3.87 13.92 4.95
CA ASP A 225 3.97 13.54 3.54
C ASP A 225 2.82 14.11 2.70
N TYR A 226 1.55 13.94 3.11
CA TYR A 226 0.43 14.37 2.27
C TYR A 226 0.36 15.89 2.14
N ALA A 227 0.34 16.62 3.26
CA ALA A 227 0.24 18.06 3.29
C ALA A 227 1.28 18.76 2.40
N PRO A 228 2.60 18.54 2.56
CA PRO A 228 3.59 19.20 1.72
C PRO A 228 3.50 18.80 0.24
N ARG A 229 3.19 17.54 -0.09
CA ARG A 229 3.17 17.05 -1.47
C ARG A 229 1.94 17.53 -2.26
N PHE A 230 0.78 17.60 -1.62
CA PHE A 230 -0.42 18.18 -2.21
C PHE A 230 -0.32 19.72 -2.28
N ALA A 231 0.24 20.38 -1.25
CA ALA A 231 0.45 21.82 -1.27
C ALA A 231 1.36 22.26 -2.41
N ALA A 232 2.42 21.49 -2.71
CA ALA A 232 3.30 21.72 -3.86
C ALA A 232 2.57 21.70 -5.22
N ARG A 233 1.37 21.11 -5.28
CA ARG A 233 0.50 21.03 -6.48
C ARG A 233 -0.71 21.97 -6.41
N GLY A 234 -0.82 22.74 -5.34
CA GLY A 234 -1.91 23.71 -5.11
C GLY A 234 -3.15 23.13 -4.42
N PHE A 235 -3.04 21.99 -3.73
CA PHE A 235 -4.17 21.36 -3.02
C PHE A 235 -3.99 21.40 -1.51
N ASP A 236 -5.09 21.64 -0.78
CA ASP A 236 -5.10 21.62 0.68
C ASP A 236 -5.51 20.24 1.20
N ALA A 237 -4.50 19.38 1.42
CA ALA A 237 -4.74 18.04 1.93
C ALA A 237 -5.21 18.01 3.39
N VAL A 238 -4.88 19.00 4.21
CA VAL A 238 -5.31 19.05 5.62
C VAL A 238 -6.81 19.26 5.66
N ARG A 239 -7.31 20.29 4.96
CA ARG A 239 -8.74 20.55 4.84
C ARG A 239 -9.49 19.36 4.24
N ALA A 240 -8.95 18.74 3.19
CA ALA A 240 -9.57 17.57 2.58
C ALA A 240 -9.63 16.37 3.56
N PHE A 241 -8.55 16.12 4.31
CA PHE A 241 -8.49 15.02 5.27
C PHE A 241 -9.49 15.21 6.42
N GLU A 242 -9.66 16.43 6.92
CA GLU A 242 -10.64 16.78 7.95
C GLU A 242 -12.07 16.60 7.46
N ALA A 243 -12.38 17.12 6.26
CA ALA A 243 -13.69 16.95 5.63
C ALA A 243 -14.04 15.47 5.39
N GLY A 244 -13.03 14.65 5.06
CA GLY A 244 -13.19 13.20 4.89
C GLY A 244 -13.54 12.42 6.16
N ARG A 245 -13.27 12.97 7.36
CA ARG A 245 -13.65 12.32 8.64
C ARG A 245 -15.15 12.42 8.94
N GLY A 246 -15.83 13.42 8.37
CA GLY A 246 -17.23 13.75 8.65
C GLY A 246 -18.26 13.04 7.75
N GLY A 247 -17.81 12.31 6.72
CA GLY A 247 -18.66 11.62 5.73
C GLY A 247 -18.48 10.11 5.72
#